data_AF-A0A849T4T2-F1
#
_entry.id   AF-A0A849T4T2-F1
#
_cell.length_a   1.000
_cell.length_b   1.000
_cell.length_c   1.000
_cell.angle_alpha   90.00
_cell.angle_beta   90.00
_cell.angle_gamma   90.00
#
_symmetry.space_group_name_H-M   'P 1'
#
loop_
_entity.id
_entity.type
_entity.pdbx_description
1 polymer ?
#
loop_
_entity_poly.entity_id
_entity_poly.type
_entity_poly.pdbx_seq_one_letter_code
_entity_poly.pdbx_strand_id
1 'polypeptide(L)'
;MKKMLLLTSLLLSQVSFAAISESKLELRHQALIEKAINANCGSFRELTEVNTSEVVIQIDQGIRDIKYTTILTGLQRLDQNIFDRYEIVVESDYADMYDHSAQDWGAYNVTKVSCRME
;
A
#
# COMPACT_ATOMS: atom_id res chain seq x y z
N MET A 1 -46.79 -10.86 22.10
CA MET A 1 -45.37 -11.07 22.51
C MET A 1 -44.56 -10.99 21.22
N LYS A 2 -43.91 -9.91 20.78
CA LYS A 2 -42.82 -9.08 21.35
C LYS A 2 -41.68 -9.89 21.96
N LYS A 3 -40.73 -10.34 21.12
CA LYS A 3 -39.24 -10.30 21.20
C LYS A 3 -38.75 -10.77 19.80
N MET A 4 -38.29 -9.94 18.86
CA MET A 4 -37.00 -9.24 18.77
C MET A 4 -35.80 -10.10 19.16
N LEU A 5 -35.03 -10.53 18.15
CA LEU A 5 -33.57 -10.72 18.17
C LEU A 5 -33.11 -10.57 16.71
N LEU A 6 -32.71 -9.34 16.33
CA LEU A 6 -31.31 -8.91 16.21
C LEU A 6 -30.53 -9.81 15.22
N LEU A 7 -30.31 -9.32 14.00
CA LEU A 7 -29.08 -8.59 13.65
C LEU A 7 -27.82 -9.30 14.16
N THR A 8 -27.34 -10.24 13.35
CA THR A 8 -25.91 -10.45 13.13
C THR A 8 -25.76 -10.45 11.61
N SER A 9 -25.81 -9.30 10.92
CA SER A 9 -24.67 -8.38 10.82
C SER A 9 -23.31 -9.09 10.77
N LEU A 10 -23.24 -10.25 10.09
CA LEU A 10 -22.02 -10.68 9.45
C LEU A 10 -21.84 -9.83 8.18
N LEU A 11 -21.77 -8.51 8.41
CA LEU A 11 -20.87 -7.64 7.71
C LEU A 11 -19.50 -8.27 7.96
N LEU A 12 -19.17 -9.30 7.17
CA LEU A 12 -17.82 -9.50 6.71
C LEU A 12 -17.49 -8.16 6.08
N SER A 13 -16.92 -7.29 6.91
CA SER A 13 -16.24 -6.08 6.53
C SER A 13 -15.23 -6.53 5.51
N GLN A 14 -15.65 -6.54 4.24
CA GLN A 14 -14.76 -6.51 3.11
C GLN A 14 -14.01 -5.21 3.31
N VAL A 15 -12.90 -5.29 4.06
CA VAL A 15 -11.82 -4.33 3.96
C VAL A 15 -11.35 -4.47 2.52
N SER A 16 -12.02 -3.73 1.64
CA SER A 16 -11.51 -3.43 0.32
C SER A 16 -10.30 -2.55 0.59
N PHE A 17 -9.13 -3.17 0.78
CA PHE A 17 -7.88 -2.47 0.56
C PHE A 17 -7.98 -1.96 -0.87
N ALA A 18 -7.96 -0.64 -1.05
CA ALA A 18 -7.86 -0.10 -2.39
C ALA A 18 -6.57 -0.69 -2.96
N ALA A 19 -6.71 -1.44 -4.04
CA ALA A 19 -5.55 -1.93 -4.75
C ALA A 19 -5.00 -0.75 -5.56
N ILE A 20 -3.69 -0.55 -5.50
CA ILE A 20 -3.00 0.37 -6.39
C ILE A 20 -3.21 -0.19 -7.79
N SER A 21 -3.79 0.62 -8.68
CA SER A 21 -4.15 0.17 -10.03
C SER A 21 -2.91 -0.30 -10.78
N GLU A 22 -3.05 -1.39 -11.53
CA GLU A 22 -1.98 -2.02 -12.33
C GLU A 22 -0.77 -2.55 -11.54
N SER A 23 -0.80 -2.48 -10.20
CA SER A 23 0.29 -2.99 -9.36
C SER A 23 0.36 -4.52 -9.36
N LYS A 24 1.58 -5.05 -9.42
CA LYS A 24 1.88 -6.47 -9.23
C LYS A 24 2.36 -6.80 -7.82
N LEU A 25 2.45 -5.79 -6.95
CA LEU A 25 2.86 -5.98 -5.55
C LEU A 25 1.80 -6.77 -4.78
N GLU A 26 2.22 -7.38 -3.69
CA GLU A 26 1.30 -8.08 -2.79
C GLU A 26 0.37 -7.06 -2.09
N LEU A 27 -0.88 -7.46 -1.77
CA LEU A 27 -1.91 -6.53 -1.29
C LEU A 27 -1.57 -5.88 0.06
N ARG A 28 -0.93 -6.58 1.00
CA ARG A 28 -0.47 -5.98 2.27
C ARG A 28 0.63 -4.95 2.00
N HIS A 29 1.51 -5.22 1.04
CA HIS A 29 2.52 -4.26 0.61
C HIS A 29 1.88 -3.01 0.00
N GLN A 30 0.91 -3.17 -0.90
CA GLN A 30 0.14 -2.06 -1.48
C GLN A 30 -0.55 -1.24 -0.38
N ALA A 31 -1.23 -1.88 0.57
CA ALA A 31 -1.91 -1.20 1.67
C ALA A 31 -0.94 -0.40 2.56
N LEU A 32 0.25 -0.94 2.80
CA LEU A 32 1.31 -0.25 3.52
C LEU A 32 1.80 0.99 2.76
N ILE A 33 2.01 0.87 1.44
CA ILE A 33 2.38 1.97 0.56
C ILE A 33 1.32 3.06 0.58
N GLU A 34 0.04 2.72 0.39
CA GLU A 34 -1.05 3.71 0.43
C GLU A 34 -1.12 4.45 1.77
N LYS A 35 -0.97 3.72 2.88
CA LYS A 35 -0.94 4.33 4.22
C LYS A 35 0.25 5.29 4.37
N ALA A 36 1.42 4.90 3.88
CA ALA A 36 2.62 5.74 3.93
C ALA A 36 2.48 6.98 3.04
N ILE A 37 1.90 6.87 1.84
CA ILE A 37 1.61 8.00 0.97
C ILE A 37 0.64 8.97 1.65
N ASN A 38 -0.47 8.46 2.18
CA ASN A 38 -1.45 9.28 2.90
C ASN A 38 -0.83 10.03 4.07
N ALA A 39 0.07 9.39 4.82
CA ALA A 39 0.74 10.00 5.96
C ALA A 39 1.78 11.07 5.58
N ASN A 40 2.47 10.92 4.44
CA ASN A 40 3.56 11.82 4.04
C ASN A 40 3.12 12.93 3.07
N CYS A 41 2.14 12.66 2.22
CA CYS A 41 1.77 13.53 1.10
C CYS A 41 0.26 13.87 1.05
N GLY A 42 -0.53 13.31 1.96
CA GLY A 42 -1.99 13.43 1.94
C GLY A 42 -2.64 12.46 0.96
N SER A 43 -3.95 12.65 0.74
CA SER A 43 -4.76 11.70 -0.02
C SER A 43 -4.74 11.95 -1.53
N PHE A 44 -4.65 10.85 -2.28
CA PHE A 44 -4.69 10.81 -3.73
C PHE A 44 -5.88 9.97 -4.19
N ARG A 45 -6.43 10.33 -5.35
CA ARG A 45 -7.33 9.49 -6.12
C ARG A 45 -6.53 8.76 -7.18
N GLU A 46 -7.00 7.57 -7.56
CA GLU A 46 -6.49 6.84 -8.73
C GLU A 46 -4.97 6.59 -8.65
N LEU A 47 -4.49 6.10 -7.50
CA LEU A 47 -3.12 5.60 -7.39
C LEU A 47 -2.90 4.49 -8.41
N THR A 48 -1.98 4.71 -9.34
CA THR A 48 -1.68 3.79 -10.44
C THR A 48 -0.19 3.53 -10.47
N GLU A 49 0.21 2.27 -10.45
CA GLU A 49 1.62 1.88 -10.56
C GLU A 49 2.11 2.06 -11.99
N VAL A 50 3.15 2.88 -12.15
CA VAL A 50 3.83 3.09 -13.42
C VAL A 50 4.97 2.10 -13.59
N ASN A 51 5.73 1.88 -12.51
CA ASN A 51 6.88 0.99 -12.52
C ASN A 51 7.23 0.53 -11.11
N THR A 52 7.73 -0.70 -11.01
CA THR A 52 8.38 -1.21 -9.80
C THR A 52 9.69 -1.86 -10.19
N SER A 53 10.73 -1.57 -9.43
CA SER A 53 12.03 -2.24 -9.54
C SER A 53 12.40 -2.91 -8.22
N GLU A 54 13.04 -4.07 -8.34
CA GLU A 54 13.38 -4.93 -7.21
C GLU A 54 14.89 -5.21 -7.19
N VAL A 55 15.48 -5.15 -6.00
CA VAL A 55 16.85 -5.58 -5.75
C VAL A 55 16.82 -6.65 -4.66
N VAL A 56 17.10 -7.89 -5.06
CA VAL A 56 17.14 -9.03 -4.14
C VAL A 56 18.50 -9.06 -3.44
N ILE A 57 18.46 -9.18 -2.11
CA ILE A 57 19.63 -9.30 -1.25
C ILE A 57 19.59 -10.69 -0.61
N GLN A 58 20.55 -11.53 -0.96
CA GLN A 58 20.69 -12.84 -0.35
C GLN A 58 21.36 -12.69 1.02
N ILE A 59 20.68 -13.10 2.08
CA ILE A 59 21.22 -13.01 3.45
C ILE A 59 21.91 -14.33 3.84
N ASP A 60 21.23 -15.46 3.65
CA ASP A 60 21.75 -16.82 3.89
C ASP A 60 21.06 -17.83 2.95
N GLN A 61 21.36 -19.13 3.05
CA GLN A 61 20.73 -20.19 2.25
C GLN A 61 19.23 -20.29 2.54
N GLY A 62 18.43 -19.63 1.71
CA GLY A 62 16.97 -19.66 1.77
C GLY A 62 16.33 -18.33 2.16
N ILE A 63 17.05 -17.44 2.84
CA ILE A 63 16.53 -16.13 3.31
C ILE A 63 16.91 -15.04 2.31
N ARG A 64 15.90 -14.31 1.83
CA ARG A 64 16.06 -13.22 0.87
C ARG A 64 15.28 -12.00 1.30
N ASP A 65 15.99 -10.88 1.38
CA ASP A 65 15.35 -9.59 1.51
C ASP A 65 15.22 -8.96 0.11
N ILE A 66 14.22 -8.11 -0.08
CA ILE A 66 13.98 -7.44 -1.36
C ILE A 66 13.79 -5.96 -1.10
N LYS A 67 14.56 -5.13 -1.81
CA LYS A 67 14.34 -3.68 -1.83
C LYS A 67 13.54 -3.29 -3.05
N TYR A 68 12.45 -2.58 -2.85
CA TYR A 68 11.56 -2.10 -3.88
C TYR A 68 11.73 -0.59 -4.06
N THR A 69 11.80 -0.16 -5.32
CA THR A 69 11.49 1.23 -5.69
C THR A 69 10.28 1.22 -6.60
N THR A 70 9.17 1.78 -6.10
CA THR A 70 7.88 1.82 -6.79
C THR A 70 7.56 3.27 -7.17
N ILE A 71 7.23 3.47 -8.45
CA ILE A 71 6.81 4.75 -9.01
C ILE A 71 5.33 4.65 -9.31
N LEU A 72 4.56 5.55 -8.71
CA LEU A 72 3.12 5.66 -8.88
C LEU A 72 2.78 7.04 -9.46
N THR A 73 1.61 7.13 -10.07
CA THR A 73 0.94 8.41 -10.31
C THR A 73 -0.34 8.49 -9.50
N GLY A 74 -0.73 9.69 -9.10
CA GLY A 74 -1.98 9.94 -8.38
C GLY A 74 -2.50 11.34 -8.62
N LEU A 75 -3.81 11.51 -8.41
CA LEU A 75 -4.49 12.81 -8.52
C LEU A 75 -4.80 13.37 -7.14
N GLN A 76 -4.26 14.54 -6.81
CA GLN A 76 -4.61 15.26 -5.59
C GLN A 76 -5.55 16.41 -5.91
N ARG A 77 -6.59 16.58 -5.10
CA ARG A 77 -7.58 17.64 -5.28
C ARG A 77 -7.06 18.96 -4.71
N LEU A 78 -7.00 19.99 -5.54
CA LEU A 78 -6.72 21.37 -5.10
C LEU A 78 -8.00 22.12 -4.75
N ASP A 79 -9.00 22.07 -5.64
CA ASP A 79 -10.26 22.82 -5.51
C ASP A 79 -11.44 22.03 -6.13
N GLN A 80 -12.62 22.62 -6.24
CA GLN A 80 -13.78 22.06 -6.92
C GLN A 80 -13.44 21.69 -8.38
N ASN A 81 -13.38 20.39 -8.63
CA ASN A 81 -13.10 19.77 -9.94
C ASN A 81 -11.72 20.09 -10.56
N ILE A 82 -10.77 20.61 -9.78
CA ILE A 82 -9.37 20.80 -10.22
C ILE A 82 -8.48 19.79 -9.49
N PHE A 83 -7.75 19.01 -10.28
CA PHE A 83 -6.85 17.95 -9.81
C PHE A 83 -5.47 18.14 -10.42
N ASP A 84 -4.45 18.05 -9.57
CA ASP A 84 -3.06 18.00 -9.99
C ASP A 84 -2.60 16.56 -10.04
N ARG A 85 -1.78 16.25 -11.04
CA ARG A 85 -1.10 14.96 -11.16
C ARG A 85 0.23 15.01 -10.43
N TYR A 86 0.50 13.96 -9.67
CA TYR A 86 1.75 13.79 -8.96
C TYR A 86 2.43 12.50 -9.39
N GLU A 87 3.75 12.57 -9.51
CA GLU A 87 4.62 11.41 -9.46
C GLU A 87 4.98 11.12 -7.99
N ILE A 88 4.82 9.86 -7.58
CA ILE A 88 5.04 9.40 -6.23
C ILE A 88 6.05 8.26 -6.27
N VAL A 89 7.21 8.48 -5.65
CA VAL A 89 8.27 7.47 -5.55
C VAL A 89 8.30 6.93 -4.12
N VAL A 90 8.17 5.62 -4.00
CA VAL A 90 8.14 4.90 -2.71
C VAL A 90 9.28 3.89 -2.67
N GLU A 91 10.13 4.02 -1.67
CA GLU A 91 11.17 3.02 -1.35
C GLU A 91 10.65 2.17 -0.20
N SER A 92 10.73 0.85 -0.36
CA SER A 92 10.28 -0.12 0.65
C SER A 92 11.13 -1.37 0.65
N ASP A 93 11.02 -2.16 1.69
CA ASP A 93 11.72 -3.42 1.86
C ASP A 93 10.76 -4.54 2.24
N TYR A 94 11.06 -5.73 1.75
CA TYR A 94 10.56 -7.01 2.24
C TYR A 94 11.70 -7.72 2.95
N ALA A 95 11.43 -8.20 4.16
CA ALA A 95 12.31 -9.10 4.86
C ALA A 95 11.64 -10.46 5.04
N ASP A 96 12.38 -11.53 4.77
CA ASP A 96 11.90 -12.91 4.91
C ASP A 96 11.93 -13.35 6.37
N MET A 97 11.03 -12.76 7.15
CA MET A 97 10.87 -13.00 8.58
C MET A 97 9.40 -12.99 8.98
N TYR A 98 9.10 -13.47 10.19
CA TYR A 98 7.74 -13.46 10.71
C TYR A 98 7.34 -12.05 11.17
N ASP A 99 6.29 -11.48 10.56
CA ASP A 99 5.70 -10.20 10.97
C ASP A 99 4.70 -10.44 12.10
N HIS A 100 5.12 -10.16 13.34
CA HIS A 100 4.26 -10.31 14.52
C HIS A 100 3.01 -9.42 14.51
N SER A 101 3.03 -8.31 13.76
CA SER A 101 1.89 -7.39 13.69
C SER A 101 0.82 -7.91 12.73
N ALA A 102 1.24 -8.45 11.58
CA ALA A 102 0.36 -9.07 10.60
C ALA A 102 0.03 -10.54 10.93
N GLN A 103 0.78 -11.14 11.86
CA GLN A 103 0.74 -12.57 12.21
C GLN A 103 1.01 -13.48 11.00
N ASP A 104 1.84 -13.05 10.06
CA ASP A 104 2.11 -13.72 8.78
C ASP A 104 3.61 -13.71 8.45
N TRP A 105 4.03 -14.56 7.49
CA TRP A 105 5.40 -14.59 6.99
C TRP A 105 5.66 -13.47 5.98
N GLY A 106 6.87 -12.94 6.03
CA GLY A 106 7.28 -11.76 5.27
C GLY A 106 6.94 -10.48 6.01
N ALA A 107 7.88 -9.58 6.19
CA ALA A 107 7.66 -8.28 6.79
C ALA A 107 7.90 -7.19 5.74
N TYR A 108 6.90 -6.33 5.50
CA TYR A 108 7.04 -5.17 4.64
C TYR A 108 7.28 -3.92 5.47
N ASN A 109 8.14 -3.04 4.98
CA ASN A 109 8.37 -1.74 5.57
C ASN A 109 8.56 -0.67 4.49
N VAL A 110 7.94 0.50 4.66
CA VAL A 110 8.18 1.66 3.78
C VAL A 110 9.26 2.52 4.41
N THR A 111 10.36 2.71 3.70
CA THR A 111 11.51 3.47 4.20
C THR A 111 11.45 4.93 3.80
N LYS A 112 10.87 5.24 2.64
CA LYS A 112 10.80 6.60 2.13
C LYS A 112 9.65 6.80 1.14
N VAL A 113 9.05 7.98 1.20
CA VAL A 113 8.04 8.45 0.25
C VAL A 113 8.45 9.85 -0.25
N SER A 114 8.41 10.05 -1.56
CA SER A 114 8.64 11.35 -2.20
C SER A 114 7.51 11.62 -3.19
N CYS A 115 6.80 12.74 -3.03
CA CYS A 115 5.73 13.15 -3.92
C CYS A 115 6.11 14.46 -4.60
N ARG A 116 5.99 14.51 -5.93
CA ARG A 116 6.34 15.68 -6.73
C ARG A 116 5.25 15.92 -7.76
N MET A 117 4.90 17.18 -7.95
CA MET A 117 4.00 17.58 -9.03
C MET A 117 4.69 17.31 -10.35
N GLU A 118 3.99 16.64 -11.28
CA GLU A 118 4.48 16.33 -12.63
C GLU A 118 4.43 17.57 -13.54
#